data_AF-A0A971D5J9-F1
#
_entry.id   AF-A0A971D5J9-F1
#
_cell.length_a   1.000
_cell.length_b   1.000
_cell.length_c   1.000
_cell.angle_alpha   90.00
_cell.angle_beta   90.00
_cell.angle_gamma   90.00
#
_symmetry.space_group_name_H-M   'P 1'
#
loop_
_entity.id
_entity.type
_entity.pdbx_description
1 polymer ?
#
loop_
_entity_poly.entity_id
_entity_poly.type
_entity_poly.pdbx_seq_one_letter_code
_entity_poly.pdbx_strand_id
1 'polypeptide(L)' 'MNAAQASHPRSVRPARPGLDVRVRVPGSKSITNRALLLAGLAAGESVLRGALEAGDTDAFAAALWSL' A
#
# COMPACT_ATOMS: atom_id res chain seq x y z
N MET A 1 -4.26 -14.96 -6.62
CA MET A 1 -5.30 -14.21 -7.35
C MET A 1 -6.43 -13.94 -6.38
N ASN A 2 -6.40 -12.80 -5.69
CA ASN A 2 -7.42 -12.50 -4.69
C ASN A 2 -8.69 -12.06 -5.41
N ALA A 3 -9.79 -12.77 -5.17
CA ALA A 3 -11.08 -12.51 -5.77
C ALA A 3 -11.44 -11.04 -5.57
N ALA A 4 -11.85 -10.36 -6.64
CA ALA A 4 -12.37 -9.01 -6.58
C ALA A 4 -13.49 -8.97 -5.52
N GLN A 5 -13.20 -8.39 -4.35
CA GLN A 5 -14.20 -8.17 -3.31
C GLN A 5 -15.27 -7.28 -3.92
N ALA A 6 -16.47 -7.83 -4.10
CA ALA A 6 -17.62 -7.06 -4.52
C ALA A 6 -17.81 -5.89 -3.55
N SER A 7 -17.76 -4.67 -4.08
CA SER A 7 -17.96 -3.45 -3.30
C SER A 7 -19.41 -3.40 -2.82
N HIS A 8 -19.66 -3.86 -1.59
CA HIS A 8 -20.93 -3.63 -0.93
C HIS A 8 -21.02 -2.18 -0.46
N PRO A 9 -22.13 -1.47 -0.70
CA PRO A 9 -22.34 -0.14 -0.17
C PRO A 9 -22.19 -0.15 1.36
N ARG A 10 -21.38 0.78 1.89
CA ARG A 10 -21.27 0.99 3.33
C ARG A 10 -22.01 2.27 3.71
N SER A 11 -22.88 2.18 4.72
CA SER A 11 -23.48 3.38 5.29
C SER A 11 -22.44 4.14 6.11
N VAL A 12 -22.37 5.47 5.91
CA VAL A 12 -21.50 6.36 6.67
C VAL A 12 -22.38 7.31 7.47
N ARG A 13 -22.10 7.44 8.77
CA ARG A 13 -22.79 8.38 9.66
C ARG A 13 -21.87 9.58 9.92
N PRO A 14 -22.43 10.77 10.22
CA PRO A 14 -21.63 11.92 10.62
C PRO A 14 -20.70 11.58 11.79
N ALA A 15 -19.49 12.14 11.76
CA ALA A 15 -18.54 12.01 12.86
C ALA A 15 -19.12 12.63 14.15
N ARG A 16 -18.70 12.12 15.31
CA ARG A 16 -19.10 12.68 16.61
C ARG A 16 -18.50 14.09 16.78
N PRO A 17 -19.22 15.04 17.39
CA PRO A 17 -18.64 16.34 17.77
C PRO A 17 -17.38 16.15 18.62
N GLY A 18 -16.35 16.95 18.37
CA GLY A 18 -15.10 16.91 19.14
C GLY A 18 -14.18 15.70 18.83
N LEU A 19 -14.26 15.14 17.62
CA LEU A 19 -13.36 14.07 17.19
C LEU A 19 -11.91 14.58 17.06
N ASP A 20 -11.11 14.36 18.10
CA ASP A 20 -9.66 14.57 18.12
C ASP A 20 -8.95 13.21 18.26
N VAL A 21 -8.42 12.71 17.16
CA VAL A 21 -7.72 11.41 17.11
C VAL A 21 -6.45 11.51 16.30
N ARG A 22 -5.42 10.80 16.76
CA ARG A 22 -4.19 10.58 16.00
C ARG A 22 -4.19 9.17 15.47
N VAL A 23 -4.05 9.04 14.16
CA VAL A 23 -3.94 7.75 13.48
C VAL A 23 -2.62 7.69 12.72
N ARG A 24 -2.01 6.50 12.72
CA ARG A 24 -0.93 6.19 11.79
C ARG A 24 -1.55 5.73 10.48
N VAL A 25 -1.37 6.52 9.44
CA VAL A 25 -1.81 6.11 8.10
C VAL A 25 -0.91 5.00 7.55
N PRO A 26 -1.44 4.11 6.69
CA PRO A 26 -0.64 3.16 5.95
C PRO A 26 0.45 3.83 5.10
N GLY A 27 1.40 3.04 4.61
CA GLY A 27 2.40 3.50 3.66
C GLY A 27 1.77 4.13 2.42
N SER A 28 2.50 5.02 1.75
CA SER A 28 2.05 5.58 0.47
C SER A 28 2.27 4.57 -0.66
N LYS A 29 1.22 4.33 -1.45
CA LYS A 29 1.28 3.47 -2.65
C LYS A 29 2.37 3.92 -3.62
N SER A 30 2.38 5.20 -3.97
CA SER A 30 3.36 5.74 -4.93
C SER A 30 4.79 5.72 -4.39
N ILE A 31 4.98 5.96 -3.09
CA ILE A 31 6.31 5.84 -2.46
C ILE A 31 6.76 4.38 -2.44
N THR A 32 5.87 3.46 -2.08
CA THR A 32 6.15 2.02 -2.07
C THR A 32 6.57 1.53 -3.45
N ASN A 33 5.82 1.87 -4.51
CA ASN A 33 6.19 1.47 -5.87
C ASN A 33 7.53 2.07 -6.31
N ARG A 34 7.80 3.35 -6.04
CA ARG A 34 9.11 3.94 -6.38
C ARG A 34 10.25 3.29 -5.60
N ALA A 35 10.04 3.01 -4.31
CA ALA A 35 11.03 2.34 -3.48
C ALA A 35 11.31 0.91 -3.96
N LEU A 36 10.28 0.16 -4.35
CA LEU A 36 10.41 -1.18 -4.96
C LEU A 36 11.23 -1.13 -6.26
N LEU A 37 10.95 -0.18 -7.15
CA LEU A 37 11.71 -0.02 -8.39
C LEU A 37 13.19 0.29 -8.11
N LEU A 38 13.47 1.26 -7.23
CA LEU A 38 14.84 1.62 -6.88
C LEU A 38 15.58 0.47 -6.20
N ALA A 39 14.90 -0.29 -5.35
CA ALA A 39 15.46 -1.48 -4.70
C ALA A 39 15.83 -2.57 -5.73
N GLY A 40 14.99 -2.82 -6.73
CA GLY A 40 15.27 -3.79 -7.79
C GLY A 40 16.43 -3.36 -8.71
N LEU A 41 16.71 -2.07 -8.82
CA LEU A 41 17.83 -1.53 -9.60
C LEU A 41 19.13 -1.40 -8.79
N ALA A 42 19.05 -1.41 -7.46
CA ALA A 42 20.20 -1.24 -6.59
C ALA A 42 21.08 -2.50 -6.56
N ALA A 43 22.38 -2.30 -6.34
CA ALA A 43 23.27 -3.40 -6.02
C ALA A 43 23.12 -3.79 -4.54
N GLY A 44 23.04 -5.09 -4.26
CA GLY A 44 22.94 -5.62 -2.89
C GLY A 44 21.52 -5.68 -2.35
N GLU A 45 21.38 -5.63 -1.03
CA GLU A 45 20.09 -5.79 -0.33
C GLU A 45 19.48 -4.44 0.04
N SER A 46 18.17 -4.28 -0.21
CA SER A 46 17.39 -3.12 0.20
C SER A 46 16.32 -3.52 1.22
N VAL A 47 16.26 -2.81 2.36
CA VAL A 47 15.23 -3.03 3.40
C VAL A 47 14.23 -1.88 3.40
N LEU A 48 13.01 -2.15 2.92
CA LEU A 48 11.93 -1.15 2.86
C LEU A 48 11.06 -1.22 4.13
N ARG A 49 10.98 -0.12 4.88
CA ARG A 49 10.17 -0.03 6.11
C ARG A 49 8.95 0.84 5.89
N GLY A 50 7.79 0.41 6.42
CA GLY A 50 6.53 1.14 6.26
C GLY A 50 6.00 1.14 4.82
N ALA A 51 6.41 0.16 4.01
CA ALA A 51 5.82 -0.11 2.71
C ALA A 51 4.32 -0.39 2.86
N LEU A 52 3.55 0.03 1.86
CA LEU A 52 2.14 -0.33 1.78
C LEU A 52 2.01 -1.76 1.26
N GLU A 53 1.23 -2.58 1.96
CA GLU A 53 0.76 -3.87 1.47
C GLU A 53 -0.62 -3.67 0.84
N ALA A 54 -0.70 -3.72 -0.48
CA ALA A 54 -1.91 -3.51 -1.25
C ALA A 54 -1.81 -4.21 -2.62
N GLY A 55 -2.96 -4.48 -3.24
CA GLY A 55 -2.99 -5.17 -4.54
C GLY A 55 -2.10 -4.53 -5.61
N ASP A 56 -2.07 -3.19 -5.68
CA ASP A 56 -1.20 -2.45 -6.62
C ASP A 56 0.29 -2.63 -6.33
N THR A 57 0.70 -2.64 -5.06
CA THR A 57 2.11 -2.78 -4.67
C THR A 57 2.57 -4.22 -4.81
N ASP A 58 1.70 -5.19 -4.51
CA ASP A 58 1.95 -6.62 -4.67
C ASP A 58 2.08 -6.98 -6.15
N ALA A 59 1.19 -6.46 -7.00
CA ALA A 59 1.26 -6.65 -8.45
C ALA A 59 2.54 -6.05 -9.04
N PHE A 60 2.94 -4.86 -8.57
CA PHE A 60 4.17 -4.23 -9.04
C PHE A 60 5.43 -4.99 -8.59
N ALA A 61 5.47 -5.45 -7.33
CA ALA A 61 6.55 -6.30 -6.84
C ALA A 61 6.65 -7.59 -7.67
N ALA A 62 5.53 -8.27 -7.92
CA ALA A 62 5.50 -9.49 -8.75
C ALA A 62 6.00 -9.23 -10.18
N ALA A 63 5.67 -8.08 -10.77
CA ALA A 63 6.19 -7.70 -12.08
C ALA A 63 7.72 -7.51 -12.07
N LEU A 64 8.28 -6.87 -11.04
CA LEU A 64 9.73 -6.73 -10.89
C LEU A 64 10.43 -8.09 -10.73
N TRP A 65 9.83 -9.02 -9.99
CA TRP A 65 10.35 -10.39 -9.82
C TRP A 65 10.31 -11.25 -11.10
N SER A 66 9.58 -10.81 -12.12
CA SER A 66 9.46 -11.53 -13.40
C SER A 66 10.48 -11.09 -14.46
N LEU A 67 11.30 -10.08 -14.15
CA LEU A 67 12.40 -9.59 -14.99
C LEU A 67 13.65 -10.46 -14.82
#